data_AF-A0A2I9DRW3-F1
#
_entry.id   AF-A0A2I9DRW3-F1
#
_cell.length_a   1.000
_cell.length_b   1.000
_cell.length_c   1.000
_cell.angle_alpha   90.00
_cell.angle_beta   90.00
_cell.angle_gamma   90.00
#
_symmetry.space_group_name_H-M   'P 1'
#
loop_
_entity.id
_entity.type
_entity.pdbx_description
1 polymer ?
#
loop_
_entity_poly.entity_id
_entity_poly.type
_entity_poly.pdbx_seq_one_letter_code
_entity_poly.pdbx_strand_id
1 'polypeptide(L)'
;MITHLAFLFRRDLSRLREEVELYPDDASLWRVAPGITNSGGTLTLHLAGNLRWFIGQELGSVPYVRDRAAEFSRRDLPRADLLREVQATEEAVQAALAGLDEAALRRPPPSSFPGGPGSADTAFMLLSLSVHLSWHLGQINYHRRLLASPS
;
A
#
# COMPACT_ATOMS: atom_id res chain seq x y z
N MET A 1 10.54 17.16 6.42
CA MET A 1 10.49 15.79 5.83
C MET A 1 9.06 15.39 5.48
N ILE A 2 8.09 15.66 6.36
CA ILE A 2 6.68 15.21 6.26
C ILE A 2 6.03 15.56 4.92
N THR A 3 6.16 16.81 4.44
CA THR A 3 5.59 17.24 3.14
C THR A 3 6.08 16.40 1.96
N HIS A 4 7.36 15.99 1.96
CA HIS A 4 7.92 15.17 0.89
C HIS A 4 7.36 13.75 0.95
N LEU A 5 7.26 13.16 2.15
CA LEU A 5 6.62 11.85 2.33
C LEU A 5 5.14 11.88 1.90
N ALA A 6 4.40 12.90 2.32
CA ALA A 6 2.99 13.07 1.95
C ALA A 6 2.81 13.16 0.42
N PHE A 7 3.68 13.91 -0.26
CA PHE A 7 3.70 13.98 -1.72
C PHE A 7 4.01 12.62 -2.36
N LEU A 8 5.06 11.93 -1.89
CA LEU A 8 5.47 10.64 -2.44
C LEU A 8 4.38 9.58 -2.27
N PHE A 9 3.78 9.45 -1.08
CA PHE A 9 2.67 8.53 -0.85
C PHE A 9 1.47 8.84 -1.74
N ARG A 10 1.10 10.12 -1.89
CA ARG A 10 -0.01 10.51 -2.75
C ARG A 10 0.24 10.14 -4.21
N ARG A 11 1.42 10.50 -4.73
CA ARG A 11 1.84 10.19 -6.10
C ARG A 11 1.81 8.69 -6.36
N ASP A 12 2.34 7.90 -5.43
CA ASP A 12 2.49 6.46 -5.61
C ASP A 12 1.15 5.72 -5.39
N LEU A 13 0.26 6.20 -4.53
CA LEU A 13 -1.12 5.69 -4.44
C LEU A 13 -1.95 6.05 -5.68
N SER A 14 -1.76 7.23 -6.28
CA SER A 14 -2.35 7.57 -7.59
C SER A 14 -1.87 6.61 -8.67
N ARG A 15 -0.57 6.28 -8.69
CA ARG A 15 -0.04 5.27 -9.62
C ARG A 15 -0.59 3.87 -9.35
N LEU A 16 -0.79 3.48 -8.09
CA LEU A 16 -1.43 2.21 -7.75
C LEU A 16 -2.84 2.13 -8.36
N ARG A 17 -3.59 3.23 -8.21
CA ARG A 17 -4.92 3.37 -8.80
C ARG A 17 -4.87 3.21 -10.32
N GLU A 18 -4.01 3.96 -11.00
CA GLU A 18 -3.82 3.90 -12.46
C GLU A 18 -3.46 2.49 -12.93
N GLU A 19 -2.53 1.82 -12.24
CA GLU A 19 -2.14 0.44 -12.58
C GLU A 19 -3.31 -0.54 -12.45
N VAL A 20 -4.15 -0.40 -11.42
CA VAL A 20 -5.37 -1.22 -11.24
C VAL A 20 -6.39 -0.92 -12.35
N GLU A 21 -6.56 0.34 -12.74
CA GLU A 21 -7.46 0.77 -13.82
C GLU A 21 -7.04 0.23 -15.20
N LEU A 22 -5.74 0.01 -15.42
CA LEU A 22 -5.19 -0.47 -16.69
C LEU A 22 -5.28 -1.99 -16.90
N TYR A 23 -5.77 -2.77 -15.94
CA TYR A 23 -6.03 -4.19 -16.17
C TYR A 23 -7.13 -4.37 -17.23
N PRO A 24 -7.03 -5.38 -18.12
CA PRO A 24 -7.98 -5.55 -19.22
C PRO A 24 -9.39 -5.92 -18.72
N ASP A 25 -9.48 -6.69 -17.64
CA ASP A 25 -10.72 -7.12 -17.00
C ASP A 25 -10.48 -7.44 -15.52
N ASP A 26 -11.56 -7.68 -14.79
CA ASP A 26 -11.49 -7.97 -13.35
C ASP A 26 -10.84 -9.32 -13.06
N ALA A 27 -11.01 -10.33 -13.93
CA ALA A 27 -10.39 -11.63 -13.76
C ALA A 27 -8.85 -11.54 -13.81
N SER A 28 -8.32 -10.68 -14.68
CA SER A 28 -6.89 -10.48 -14.86
C SER A 28 -6.20 -9.88 -13.64
N LEU A 29 -6.92 -9.18 -12.75
CA LEU A 29 -6.38 -8.72 -11.46
C LEU A 29 -6.02 -9.88 -10.53
N TRP A 30 -6.66 -11.03 -10.70
CA TRP A 30 -6.60 -12.17 -9.77
C TRP A 30 -5.82 -13.37 -10.31
N ARG A 31 -5.51 -13.37 -11.60
CA ARG A 31 -4.68 -14.39 -12.22
C ARG A 31 -3.28 -14.40 -11.61
N VAL A 32 -2.69 -15.60 -11.53
CA VAL A 32 -1.28 -15.80 -11.23
C VAL A 32 -0.63 -16.50 -12.41
N ALA A 33 0.63 -16.17 -12.69
CA ALA A 33 1.42 -16.77 -13.76
C ALA A 33 2.59 -17.59 -13.16
N PRO A 34 3.19 -18.53 -13.91
CA PRO A 34 4.36 -19.27 -13.44
C PRO A 34 5.46 -18.32 -12.92
N GLY A 35 5.92 -18.56 -11.68
CA GLY A 35 6.91 -17.72 -11.01
C GLY A 35 6.35 -16.49 -10.28
N ILE A 36 5.03 -16.23 -10.37
CA ILE A 36 4.35 -15.15 -9.65
C ILE A 36 3.39 -15.75 -8.61
N THR A 37 3.63 -15.47 -7.33
CA THR A 37 2.83 -16.01 -6.22
C THR A 37 1.67 -15.11 -5.80
N ASN A 38 1.78 -13.79 -6.03
CA ASN A 38 0.74 -12.82 -5.69
C ASN A 38 0.28 -12.07 -6.93
N SER A 39 -1.03 -12.02 -7.15
CA SER A 39 -1.62 -11.27 -8.25
C SER A 39 -1.62 -9.76 -7.96
N GLY A 40 -1.93 -8.95 -8.98
CA GLY A 40 -2.12 -7.50 -8.82
C GLY A 40 -3.15 -7.16 -7.75
N GLY A 41 -4.31 -7.81 -7.77
CA GLY A 41 -5.37 -7.63 -6.78
C GLY A 41 -4.93 -7.95 -5.34
N THR A 42 -4.19 -9.06 -5.15
CA THR A 42 -3.62 -9.42 -3.84
C THR A 42 -2.64 -8.36 -3.34
N LEU A 43 -1.73 -7.88 -4.20
CA LEU A 43 -0.77 -6.85 -3.80
C LEU A 43 -1.44 -5.51 -3.50
N THR A 44 -2.50 -5.15 -4.23
CA THR A 44 -3.30 -3.95 -3.93
C THR A 44 -3.95 -4.02 -2.55
N LEU A 45 -4.60 -5.16 -2.23
CA LEU A 45 -5.18 -5.36 -0.89
C LEU A 45 -4.11 -5.31 0.20
N HIS A 46 -2.98 -5.95 -0.03
CA HIS A 46 -1.86 -5.95 0.90
C HIS A 46 -1.34 -4.53 1.18
N LEU A 47 -1.12 -3.73 0.14
CA LEU A 47 -0.67 -2.35 0.27
C LEU A 47 -1.68 -1.49 1.02
N ALA A 48 -2.97 -1.61 0.68
CA ALA A 48 -4.03 -0.88 1.36
C ALA A 48 -4.07 -1.22 2.86
N GLY A 49 -4.08 -2.52 3.21
CA GLY A 49 -4.13 -2.95 4.60
C GLY A 49 -2.87 -2.59 5.39
N ASN A 50 -1.70 -2.69 4.76
CA ASN A 50 -0.43 -2.31 5.37
C ASN A 50 -0.38 -0.81 5.71
N LEU A 51 -0.69 0.06 4.76
CA LEU A 51 -0.59 1.52 4.93
C LEU A 51 -1.68 2.08 5.84
N ARG A 52 -2.93 1.58 5.72
CA ARG A 52 -4.03 1.99 6.62
C ARG A 52 -3.75 1.57 8.06
N TRP A 53 -3.08 0.45 8.28
CA TRP A 53 -2.66 0.04 9.62
C TRP A 53 -1.53 0.90 10.17
N PHE A 54 -0.37 0.92 9.51
CA PHE A 54 0.82 1.55 10.09
C PHE A 54 0.79 3.08 10.05
N ILE A 55 0.22 3.67 9.01
CA ILE A 55 0.18 5.14 8.88
C ILE A 55 -1.18 5.66 9.35
N GLY A 56 -2.27 5.09 8.85
CA GLY A 56 -3.62 5.53 9.22
C GLY A 56 -3.92 5.33 10.71
N GLN A 57 -3.97 4.08 11.16
CA GLN A 57 -4.37 3.72 12.53
C GLN A 57 -3.28 4.00 13.56
N GLU A 58 -2.07 3.46 13.37
CA GLU A 58 -1.01 3.50 14.40
C GLU A 58 -0.40 4.90 14.59
N LEU A 59 -0.25 5.69 13.52
CA LEU A 59 0.26 7.07 13.62
C LEU A 59 -0.86 8.12 13.65
N GLY A 60 -1.85 7.99 12.76
CA GLY A 60 -2.89 9.00 12.57
C GLY A 60 -4.15 8.81 13.42
N SER A 61 -4.27 7.69 14.15
CA SER A 61 -5.49 7.30 14.87
C SER A 61 -6.75 7.25 13.97
N VAL A 62 -6.58 7.03 12.66
CA VAL A 62 -7.68 6.82 11.72
C VAL A 62 -8.19 5.38 11.86
N PRO A 63 -9.46 5.16 12.27
CA PRO A 63 -9.97 3.82 12.56
C PRO A 63 -9.77 2.81 11.43
N TYR A 64 -9.00 1.75 11.71
CA TYR A 64 -8.81 0.63 10.80
C TYR A 64 -8.40 -0.64 11.55
N VAL A 65 -9.11 -1.74 11.29
CA VAL A 65 -8.75 -3.07 11.81
C VAL A 65 -8.15 -3.87 10.67
N ARG A 66 -6.87 -4.21 10.80
CA ARG A 66 -6.15 -4.94 9.77
C ARG A 66 -6.45 -6.44 9.84
N ASP A 67 -6.97 -6.99 8.75
CA ASP A 67 -7.05 -8.43 8.54
C ASP A 67 -5.98 -8.87 7.53
N ARG A 68 -4.79 -9.19 8.06
CA ARG A 68 -3.65 -9.61 7.24
C ARG A 68 -3.92 -10.93 6.53
N ALA A 69 -4.70 -11.85 7.12
CA ALA A 69 -4.99 -13.11 6.45
C ALA A 69 -5.88 -12.87 5.22
N ALA A 70 -6.87 -11.98 5.35
CA ALA A 70 -7.76 -11.58 4.26
C ALA A 70 -7.03 -10.86 3.11
N GLU A 71 -5.95 -10.11 3.38
CA GLU A 71 -5.13 -9.49 2.32
C GLU A 71 -4.63 -10.51 1.28
N PHE A 72 -4.36 -11.75 1.71
CA PHE A 72 -3.81 -12.81 0.86
C PHE A 72 -4.82 -13.91 0.51
N SER A 73 -5.92 -14.04 1.26
CA SER A 73 -6.95 -15.05 1.00
C SER A 73 -8.13 -14.54 0.16
N ARG A 74 -8.49 -13.25 0.25
CA ARG A 74 -9.56 -12.67 -0.56
C ARG A 74 -9.16 -12.67 -2.03
N ARG A 75 -10.11 -13.04 -2.88
CA ARG A 75 -9.99 -13.14 -4.34
C ARG A 75 -11.24 -12.59 -5.01
N ASP A 76 -11.16 -12.38 -6.32
CA ASP A 76 -12.29 -12.10 -7.20
C ASP A 76 -13.14 -10.89 -6.80
N LEU A 77 -12.53 -9.88 -6.16
CA LEU A 77 -13.21 -8.61 -5.94
C LEU A 77 -13.29 -7.82 -7.26
N PRO A 78 -14.42 -7.13 -7.49
CA PRO A 78 -14.52 -6.18 -8.58
C PRO A 78 -13.42 -5.11 -8.50
N ARG A 79 -12.97 -4.61 -9.66
CA ARG A 79 -11.99 -3.50 -9.72
C ARG A 79 -12.45 -2.28 -8.92
N ALA A 80 -13.74 -1.97 -8.97
CA ALA A 80 -14.33 -0.87 -8.21
C ALA A 80 -14.09 -1.00 -6.69
N ASP A 81 -14.08 -2.22 -6.16
CA ASP A 81 -13.84 -2.47 -4.73
C ASP A 81 -12.38 -2.24 -4.37
N LEU A 82 -11.44 -2.69 -5.22
CA LEU A 82 -10.02 -2.40 -5.05
C LEU A 82 -9.74 -0.90 -5.10
N LEU A 83 -10.35 -0.17 -6.05
CA LEU A 83 -10.19 1.28 -6.15
C LEU A 83 -10.74 2.02 -4.93
N ARG A 84 -11.82 1.51 -4.32
CA ARG A 84 -12.33 2.05 -3.04
C ARG A 84 -11.34 1.83 -1.89
N GLU A 85 -10.68 0.67 -1.83
CA GLU A 85 -9.62 0.42 -0.83
C GLU A 85 -8.42 1.36 -1.02
N VAL A 86 -8.00 1.60 -2.26
CA VAL A 86 -6.92 2.55 -2.57
C VAL A 86 -7.31 3.98 -2.17
N GLN A 87 -8.53 4.41 -2.49
CA GLN A 87 -9.04 5.73 -2.11
C GLN A 87 -9.07 5.92 -0.58
N ALA A 88 -9.64 4.95 0.15
CA ALA A 88 -9.67 5.00 1.61
C ALA A 88 -8.26 4.98 2.23
N THR A 89 -7.31 4.32 1.57
CA THR A 89 -5.90 4.32 1.98
C THR A 89 -5.28 5.70 1.79
N GLU A 90 -5.50 6.34 0.64
CA GLU A 90 -5.00 7.69 0.38
C GLU A 90 -5.52 8.69 1.42
N GLU A 91 -6.83 8.69 1.66
CA GLU A 91 -7.45 9.58 2.66
C GLU A 91 -6.86 9.37 4.06
N ALA A 92 -6.74 8.13 4.51
CA ALA A 92 -6.18 7.80 5.82
C ALA A 92 -4.71 8.21 5.95
N VAL A 93 -3.90 7.94 4.92
CA VAL A 93 -2.47 8.30 4.90
C VAL A 93 -2.29 9.81 4.90
N GLN A 94 -3.05 10.55 4.08
CA GLN A 94 -2.95 12.00 4.02
C GLN A 94 -3.42 12.66 5.32
N ALA A 95 -4.52 12.18 5.91
CA ALA A 95 -5.01 12.67 7.21
C ALA A 95 -3.98 12.45 8.32
N ALA A 96 -3.39 11.24 8.39
CA ALA A 96 -2.35 10.91 9.36
C ALA A 96 -1.12 11.81 9.22
N LEU A 97 -0.58 11.95 8.01
CA LEU A 97 0.63 12.73 7.77
C LEU A 97 0.42 14.24 8.00
N ALA A 98 -0.79 14.76 7.75
CA ALA A 98 -1.13 16.15 8.03
C ALA A 98 -1.15 16.48 9.54
N GLY A 99 -1.39 15.48 10.39
CA GLY A 99 -1.40 15.63 11.85
C GLY A 99 -0.03 15.44 12.52
N LEU A 100 1.01 15.05 11.77
CA LEU A 100 2.35 14.83 12.33
C LEU A 100 3.15 16.13 12.41
N ASP A 101 3.98 16.23 13.45
CA ASP A 101 5.03 17.22 13.57
C ASP A 101 6.42 16.58 13.41
N GLU A 102 7.45 17.42 13.24
CA GLU A 102 8.83 16.94 13.08
C GLU A 102 9.36 16.23 14.35
N ALA A 103 8.73 16.41 15.53
CA ALA A 103 9.11 15.70 16.74
C ALA A 103 8.59 14.26 16.74
N ALA A 104 7.41 14.01 16.19
CA ALA A 104 6.82 12.68 16.02
C ALA A 104 7.72 11.79 15.14
N LEU A 105 8.38 12.36 14.13
CA LEU A 105 9.32 11.63 13.27
C LEU A 105 10.50 10.99 14.02
N ARG A 106 10.93 11.57 15.15
CA ARG A 106 12.03 11.06 15.98
C ARG A 106 11.58 10.07 17.06
N ARG A 107 10.27 9.83 17.19
CA ARG A 107 9.74 8.87 18.17
C ARG A 107 9.96 7.44 17.66
N PRO A 108 10.10 6.47 18.57
CA PRO A 108 10.09 5.06 18.18
C PRO A 108 8.83 4.73 17.35
N PRO A 109 8.95 3.88 16.32
CA PRO A 109 7.78 3.42 15.58
C PRO A 109 6.89 2.55 16.48
N PRO A 110 5.64 2.29 16.06
CA PRO A 110 4.77 1.31 16.71
C PRO A 110 5.48 -0.04 16.91
N SER A 111 5.26 -0.70 18.04
CA SER A 111 5.88 -2.01 18.33
C SER A 111 5.44 -3.11 17.38
N SER A 112 4.32 -2.91 16.67
CA SER A 112 3.82 -3.78 15.60
C SER A 112 4.61 -3.67 14.30
N PHE A 113 5.41 -2.60 14.12
CA PHE A 113 6.23 -2.40 12.93
C PHE A 113 7.43 -3.37 12.95
N PRO A 114 7.57 -4.24 11.94
CA PRO A 114 8.61 -5.27 11.95
C PRO A 114 10.01 -4.64 11.77
N GLY A 115 10.90 -4.95 12.71
CA GLY A 115 12.36 -4.97 12.54
C GLY A 115 12.97 -3.78 11.80
N GLY A 116 13.15 -2.66 12.51
CA GLY A 116 14.17 -1.68 12.14
C GLY A 116 15.50 -1.97 12.85
N PRO A 117 16.60 -1.30 12.48
CA PRO A 117 17.78 -1.23 13.35
C PRO A 117 17.37 -0.79 14.77
N GLY A 118 18.13 -1.14 15.80
CA GLY A 118 17.79 -0.81 17.20
C GLY A 118 17.62 0.70 17.49
N SER A 119 17.95 1.55 16.52
CA SER A 119 17.76 3.01 16.53
C SER A 119 16.69 3.52 15.55
N ALA A 120 15.81 2.65 15.03
CA ALA A 120 14.80 3.06 14.07
C ALA A 120 13.77 3.99 14.71
N ASP A 121 13.43 5.06 13.99
CA ASP A 121 12.42 6.02 14.35
C ASP A 121 11.24 6.00 13.35
N THR A 122 10.24 6.82 13.62
CA THR A 122 9.05 6.95 12.78
C THR A 122 9.41 7.42 11.35
N ALA A 123 10.45 8.25 11.19
CA ALA A 123 10.93 8.63 9.87
C ALA A 123 11.46 7.42 9.07
N PHE A 124 12.27 6.56 9.70
CA PHE A 124 12.74 5.32 9.08
C PHE A 124 11.59 4.40 8.68
N MET A 125 10.57 4.27 9.54
CA MET A 125 9.37 3.50 9.20
C MET A 125 8.67 4.06 7.97
N LEU A 126 8.38 5.37 7.93
CA LEU A 126 7.68 6.00 6.80
C LEU A 126 8.47 5.88 5.49
N LEU A 127 9.80 6.04 5.54
CA LEU A 127 10.66 5.80 4.38
C LEU A 127 10.58 4.33 3.92
N SER A 128 10.65 3.38 4.86
CA SER A 128 10.55 1.95 4.58
C SER A 128 9.21 1.59 3.93
N LEU A 129 8.10 2.19 4.42
CA LEU A 129 6.77 2.01 3.86
C LEU A 129 6.62 2.63 2.45
N SER A 130 7.27 3.77 2.20
CA SER A 130 7.33 4.37 0.85
C SER A 130 8.09 3.49 -0.14
N VAL A 131 9.22 2.91 0.29
CA VAL A 131 9.99 1.93 -0.52
C VAL A 131 9.17 0.66 -0.76
N HIS A 132 8.49 0.16 0.27
CA HIS A 132 7.61 -1.01 0.16
C HIS A 132 6.48 -0.81 -0.86
N LEU A 133 5.82 0.36 -0.81
CA LEU A 133 4.81 0.76 -1.80
C LEU A 133 5.39 0.78 -3.22
N SER A 134 6.53 1.46 -3.41
CA SER A 134 7.20 1.55 -4.72
C SER A 134 7.63 0.19 -5.27
N TRP A 135 8.12 -0.70 -4.40
CA TRP A 135 8.55 -2.04 -4.80
C TRP A 135 7.37 -2.88 -5.31
N HIS A 136 6.25 -2.90 -4.58
CA HIS A 136 5.05 -3.61 -5.01
C HIS A 136 4.37 -2.98 -6.21
N LEU A 137 4.42 -1.65 -6.37
CA LEU A 137 3.98 -0.99 -7.61
C LEU A 137 4.71 -1.54 -8.84
N GLY A 138 6.03 -1.73 -8.74
CA GLY A 138 6.81 -2.37 -9.80
C GLY A 138 6.32 -3.79 -10.12
N GLN A 139 6.00 -4.58 -9.10
CA GLN A 139 5.45 -5.92 -9.29
C GLN A 139 4.07 -5.90 -9.96
N ILE A 140 3.17 -5.01 -9.52
CA ILE A 140 1.82 -4.86 -10.08
C ILE A 140 1.89 -4.43 -11.55
N ASN A 141 2.77 -3.48 -11.89
CA ASN A 141 2.99 -3.04 -13.26
C ASN A 141 3.48 -4.20 -14.16
N TYR A 142 4.50 -4.94 -13.72
CA TYR A 142 5.03 -6.08 -14.48
C TYR A 142 3.99 -7.19 -14.63
N HIS A 143 3.24 -7.49 -13.56
CA HIS A 143 2.16 -8.46 -13.58
C HIS A 143 1.08 -8.09 -14.60
N ARG A 144 0.60 -6.84 -14.58
CA ARG A 144 -0.36 -6.34 -15.56
C ARG A 144 0.15 -6.48 -16.99
N ARG A 145 1.39 -6.06 -17.24
CA ARG A 145 2.00 -6.13 -18.58
C ARG A 145 2.14 -7.56 -19.09
N LEU A 146 2.50 -8.50 -18.22
CA LEU A 146 2.58 -9.92 -18.56
C LEU A 146 1.22 -10.46 -19.02
N LEU A 147 0.13 -10.05 -18.38
CA LEU A 147 -1.22 -10.53 -18.68
C LEU A 147 -1.91 -9.78 -19.82
N ALA A 148 -1.48 -8.54 -20.11
CA ALA A 148 -2.02 -7.71 -21.18
C ALA A 148 -1.35 -7.94 -22.54
N SER A 149 -0.23 -8.69 -22.60
CA SER A 149 0.36 -9.10 -23.86
C SER A 149 -0.52 -10.16 -24.53
N PRO A 150 -0.97 -9.96 -25.79
CA PRO A 150 -1.64 -11.02 -26.53
C PRO A 150 -0.69 -12.21 -26.70
N SER A 151 -1.22 -13.41 -26.45
CA SER A 151 -0.58 -14.68 -26.81
C SER A 151 -0.48 -14.85 -28.32
#